data_AF-A0AAV3FIK2-F1
#
_entry.id   AF-A0AAV3FIK2-F1
#
_cell.length_a   1.000
_cell.length_b   1.000
_cell.length_c   1.000
_cell.angle_alpha   90.00
_cell.angle_beta   90.00
_cell.angle_gamma   90.00
#
_symmetry.space_group_name_H-M   'P 1'
#
loop_
_entity.id
_entity.type
_entity.pdbx_description
1 polymer ?
#
loop_
_entity_poly.entity_id
_entity_poly.type
_entity_poly.pdbx_seq_one_letter_code
_entity_poly.pdbx_strand_id
1 'polypeptide(L)' 'MARIDNATVMQCDRCGRNKWYKDLDDPDIKTWYNVNRLDSTGTGHDYLFCEQDHADYVNKLKDFDNSFDSWMQNGGKQNG' A
#
# COMPACT_ATOMS: atom_id res chain seq x y z
N MET A 1 -16.45 3.97 -25.85
CA MET A 1 -15.74 4.58 -24.70
C MET A 1 -15.66 6.07 -24.98
N ALA A 2 -16.20 6.90 -24.08
CA ALA A 2 -16.10 8.36 -24.22
C ALA A 2 -14.66 8.79 -23.96
N ARG A 3 -14.09 9.59 -24.85
CA ARG A 3 -12.77 10.20 -24.66
C ARG A 3 -12.89 11.27 -23.57
N ILE A 4 -12.01 11.21 -22.59
CA ILE A 4 -11.89 12.23 -21.55
C ILE A 4 -10.52 12.88 -21.73
N ASP A 5 -10.51 14.14 -22.15
CA ASP A 5 -9.29 14.94 -22.28
C ASP A 5 -8.96 15.62 -20.93
N ASN A 6 -7.68 15.83 -20.65
CA ASN A 6 -7.15 16.47 -19.43
C ASN A 6 -7.54 15.78 -18.11
N ALA A 7 -7.49 14.45 -18.05
CA ALA A 7 -7.71 13.71 -16.80
C ALA A 7 -6.41 13.17 -16.19
N THR A 8 -6.36 13.15 -14.86
CA THR A 8 -5.35 12.41 -14.11
C THR A 8 -5.78 10.96 -13.99
N VAL A 9 -4.85 10.04 -14.23
CA VAL A 9 -5.08 8.59 -14.12
C VAL A 9 -4.37 8.09 -12.88
N MET A 10 -5.13 7.47 -11.99
CA MET A 10 -4.56 6.69 -10.89
C MET A 10 -4.73 5.21 -11.22
N GLN A 11 -3.65 4.43 -11.11
CA GLN A 11 -3.66 2.99 -11.33
C GLN A 11 -3.03 2.28 -10.14
N CYS A 12 -3.73 1.29 -9.59
CA CYS A 12 -3.21 0.51 -8.47
C CYS A 12 -2.18 -0.48 -9.00
N ASP A 13 -0.96 -0.42 -8.48
CA ASP A 13 0.13 -1.33 -8.89
C ASP A 13 -0.12 -2.78 -8.46
N ARG A 14 -1.02 -3.01 -7.49
CA ARG A 14 -1.29 -4.33 -6.94
C ARG A 14 -2.41 -5.07 -7.68
N CYS A 15 -3.58 -4.44 -7.84
CA CYS A 15 -4.75 -5.07 -8.48
C CYS A 15 -5.01 -4.59 -9.91
N GLY A 16 -4.27 -3.60 -10.41
CA GLY A 16 -4.43 -3.06 -11.75
C GLY A 16 -5.67 -2.18 -11.96
N ARG A 17 -6.49 -1.95 -10.93
CA ARG A 17 -7.65 -1.05 -11.01
C ARG A 17 -7.18 0.36 -11.35
N ASN A 18 -7.86 1.01 -12.29
CA ASN A 18 -7.62 2.41 -12.61
C ASN A 18 -8.87 3.26 -12.43
N LYS A 19 -8.66 4.54 -12.14
CA LYS A 19 -9.72 5.55 -12.11
C LYS A 19 -9.20 6.86 -12.70
N TRP A 20 -10.11 7.56 -13.37
CA TRP A 20 -9.84 8.80 -14.09
C TRP A 20 -10.48 9.94 -13.33
N TYR A 21 -9.71 11.00 -13.10
CA TYR A 21 -10.16 12.20 -12.40
C TYR A 21 -10.01 13.40 -13.31
N LYS A 22 -11.08 14.17 -13.48
CA LYS A 22 -11.03 15.45 -14.22
C LYS A 22 -10.50 16.57 -13.34
N ASP A 23 -10.92 16.58 -12.07
CA ASP A 23 -10.57 17.60 -11.10
C ASP A 23 -9.65 17.01 -10.03
N LEU A 24 -8.55 17.70 -9.72
CA LEU A 24 -7.59 17.26 -8.69
C LEU A 24 -8.10 17.45 -7.25
N ASP A 25 -9.18 18.22 -7.09
CA ASP A 25 -9.83 18.46 -5.81
C ASP A 25 -10.87 17.39 -5.45
N ASP A 26 -11.05 16.37 -6.32
CA ASP A 26 -11.95 15.26 -6.02
C ASP A 26 -11.51 14.57 -4.71
N PRO A 27 -12.38 14.50 -3.68
CA PRO A 27 -12.02 13.90 -2.40
C PRO A 27 -11.59 12.43 -2.54
N ASP A 28 -12.05 11.74 -3.57
CA ASP A 28 -11.67 10.36 -3.85
C ASP A 28 -10.23 10.23 -4.37
N ILE A 29 -9.56 11.29 -4.83
CA ILE A 29 -8.12 11.23 -5.12
C ILE A 29 -7.33 10.96 -3.83
N LYS A 30 -7.83 11.41 -2.67
CA LYS A 30 -7.19 11.21 -1.37
C LYS A 30 -7.28 9.77 -0.84
N THR A 31 -8.07 8.91 -1.50
CA THR A 31 -8.18 7.48 -1.15
C THR A 31 -7.11 6.62 -1.85
N TRP A 32 -6.20 7.26 -2.59
CA TRP A 32 -5.01 6.64 -3.16
C TRP A 32 -3.80 6.86 -2.27
N TYR A 33 -3.01 5.80 -2.08
CA TYR A 33 -1.93 5.77 -1.11
C TYR A 33 -0.61 5.43 -1.79
N ASN A 34 0.38 6.31 -1.62
CA ASN A 34 1.76 6.01 -1.98
C ASN A 34 2.41 5.20 -0.85
N VAL A 35 2.96 4.04 -1.20
CA VAL A 35 3.65 3.13 -0.30
C VAL A 35 5.09 2.99 -0.77
N ASN A 36 6.03 3.44 0.04
CA ASN A 36 7.45 3.16 -0.18
C ASN A 36 7.82 1.86 0.54
N ARG A 37 8.43 0.91 -0.18
CA ARG A 37 8.91 -0.34 0.39
C ARG A 37 10.35 -0.59 0.02
N LEU A 38 11.16 -0.90 1.04
CA LEU A 38 12.54 -1.33 0.86
C LEU A 38 12.58 -2.82 0.46
N ASP A 39 13.45 -3.15 -0.49
CA ASP A 39 13.79 -4.53 -0.80
C ASP A 39 14.98 -5.04 0.04
N SER A 40 15.40 -6.29 -0.19
CA SER A 40 16.50 -6.92 0.54
C SER A 40 17.86 -6.25 0.34
N THR A 41 18.00 -5.40 -0.68
CA THR A 41 19.22 -4.64 -0.97
C THR A 41 19.19 -3.23 -0.36
N GLY A 42 18.08 -2.85 0.28
CA GLY A 42 17.86 -1.50 0.79
C GLY A 42 17.38 -0.51 -0.29
N THR A 43 17.01 -0.99 -1.48
CA THR A 43 16.47 -0.13 -2.53
C THR A 43 14.99 0.13 -2.24
N GLY A 44 14.60 1.41 -2.22
CA GLY A 44 13.21 1.82 -2.06
C GLY A 44 12.43 1.76 -3.37
N HIS A 45 11.24 1.17 -3.32
CA HIS A 45 10.30 1.09 -4.42
C HIS A 45 9.00 1.77 -4.01
N ASP A 46 8.55 2.73 -4.81
CA ASP A 46 7.27 3.40 -4.61
C ASP A 46 6.16 2.67 -5.35
N TYR A 47 5.05 2.43 -4.65
CA TYR A 47 3.85 1.81 -5.19
C TYR A 47 2.64 2.70 -4.92
N LEU A 48 1.73 2.77 -5.88
CA LEU A 48 0.44 3.40 -5.74
C LEU A 48 -0.62 2.35 -5.47
N PHE A 49 -1.27 2.40 -4.30
CA PHE A 49 -2.36 1.50 -3.93
C PHE A 49 -3.70 2.22 -3.88
N CYS A 50 -4.75 1.50 -4.28
CA CYS A 50 -6.12 1.90 -3.95
C CYS A 50 -6.42 1.63 -2.47
N GLU A 51 -7.46 2.28 -1.95
CA GLU A 51 -7.87 2.18 -0.54
C GLU A 51 -7.92 0.75 0.00
N GLN A 52 -8.55 -0.18 -0.74
CA GLN A 52 -8.68 -1.57 -0.33
C GLN A 52 -7.32 -2.27 -0.21
N ASP A 53 -6.46 -2.15 -1.23
CA ASP A 53 -5.15 -2.80 -1.23
C ASP A 53 -4.21 -2.19 -0.19
N HIS A 54 -4.37 -0.89 0.09
CA HIS A 54 -3.66 -0.21 1.17
C HIS A 54 -4.12 -0.72 2.54
N ALA A 55 -5.43 -0.86 2.78
CA ALA A 55 -5.94 -1.44 4.03
C ALA A 55 -5.44 -2.87 4.25
N ASP A 56 -5.47 -3.71 3.21
CA ASP A 56 -4.95 -5.07 3.25
C ASP A 56 -3.42 -5.09 3.50
N TYR A 57 -2.69 -4.13 2.92
CA TYR A 57 -1.26 -3.98 3.16
C TYR A 57 -0.95 -3.62 4.63
N VAL A 58 -1.63 -2.61 5.19
CA VAL A 58 -1.46 -2.20 6.59
C VAL A 58 -1.82 -3.32 7.56
N ASN A 59 -2.88 -4.08 7.28
CA ASN A 59 -3.26 -5.21 8.13
C ASN A 59 -2.18 -6.31 8.14
N LYS A 60 -1.62 -6.64 6.97
CA LYS A 60 -0.50 -7.59 6.90
C LYS A 60 0.72 -7.13 7.69
N LEU A 61 1.05 -5.84 7.66
CA LEU A 61 2.15 -5.29 8.48
C LEU A 61 1.90 -5.50 9.97
N LYS A 62 0.68 -5.19 10.45
CA LYS A 62 0.29 -5.44 11.85
C LYS A 62 0.37 -6.92 12.22
N ASP A 63 -0.05 -7.81 11.32
CA ASP A 63 0.04 -9.26 11.56
C ASP A 63 1.49 -9.73 11.69
N PHE A 64 2.40 -9.18 10.87
CA PHE A 64 3.83 -9.45 10.99
C PHE A 64 4.40 -8.95 12.33
N ASP A 65 4.08 -7.71 12.73
CA ASP A 65 4.52 -7.14 14.01
C ASP A 65 4.01 -7.98 15.19
N ASN A 66 2.72 -8.31 15.19
CA ASN A 66 2.11 -9.15 16.23
C ASN A 66 2.75 -10.54 16.29
N SER A 67 3.06 -11.15 15.14
CA SER A 67 3.75 -12.44 15.09
C SER A 67 5.17 -12.34 15.65
N PHE A 68 5.89 -11.28 15.34
CA PHE A 68 7.25 -11.05 15.84
C PHE A 68 7.25 -10.82 17.35
N ASP A 69 6.35 -9.98 17.86
CA ASP A 69 6.20 -9.71 19.29
C ASP A 69 5.84 -10.97 20.06
N SER A 70 4.92 -11.79 19.53
CA SER A 70 4.56 -13.08 20.13
C SER A 70 5.76 -14.03 20.20
N TRP A 71 6.58 -14.09 19.15
CA TRP A 71 7.82 -14.87 19.15
C TRP A 71 8.83 -14.36 20.19
N MET A 72 9.05 -13.05 20.26
CA MET A 72 9.93 -12.42 21.26
C MET A 72 9.48 -12.75 22.69
N GLN A 73 8.17 -12.76 22.94
CA GLN A 73 7.61 -13.05 24.27
C GLN A 73 7.65 -14.54 24.65
N ASN A 74 7.40 -15.45 23.69
CA ASN A 74 7.22 -16.88 23.98
C ASN A 74 8.43 -17.77 23.68
N GLY A 75 9.42 -17.33 22.89
CA GLY A 75 10.53 -18.18 22.43
C GLY A 75 11.88 -17.49 22.24
N GLY A 76 11.92 -16.15 22.20
CA GLY A 76 13.18 -15.40 22.04
C GLY A 76 14.15 -15.48 23.24
N LYS A 77 13.69 -15.99 24.40
CA LYS A 77 14.51 -16.15 25.62
C LYS A 77 15.18 -17.52 25.77
N GLN A 78 14.91 -18.48 24.88
CA GLN A 78 15.26 -19.89 25.14
C GLN A 78 16.60 -20.35 24.59
N ASN A 79 17.54 -19.45 24.27
CA ASN A 79 18.95 -19.78 24.06
C ASN A 79 19.84 -18.61 24.49
N GLY A 80 20.20 -18.60 25.78
CA GLY A 80 21.21 -17.74 26.40
C GLY A 80 21.64 -18.38 27.71
#